data_AF-A0A7J4QL77-F1
#
_entry.id   AF-A0A7J4QL77-F1
#
_cell.length_a   1.000
_cell.length_b   1.000
_cell.length_c   1.000
_cell.angle_alpha   90.00
_cell.angle_beta   90.00
_cell.angle_gamma   90.00
#
_symmetry.space_group_name_H-M   'P 1'
#
loop_
_entity.id
_entity.type
_entity.pdbx_description
1 polymer ?
#
loop_
_entity_poly.entity_id
_entity_poly.type
_entity_poly.pdbx_seq_one_letter_code
_entity_poly.pdbx_strand_id
1 'polypeptide(L)'
;MIGEDGIPVPYGEGFSRPEDPVKRAEAQLNAAERIRQRSGAMARHPASQLGRKWLCMPLVMGSVVILAAPTANISSPLALLAIWAPFSLLVISFATLAGEATQQVLKARIQLRAWGGGPGGQSHDLKAQPGLDLVQEGINELRRVNAAQGMLIGAAALLLLTASAITTGSVGWNLAILLVIVTGVAQGWHAQVTADKMLQLGDPYPLLISFVPTHHSTQFDGTLSDLVLAHLDPDLVIDWKAWCNELVKAALDPRGPRLVRERTLLVLALHHDGHFDDASAMAHLDDLLGRPTVDRLLLDETAVMNWRSVQRLIQHALASQPNAALLLTRLLGDVVGGNVRRTGRDWRGGTA
;
A
#
# COMPACT_ATOMS: atom_id res chain seq x y z
N MET A 1 -10.04 13.14 49.38
CA MET A 1 -8.69 13.47 48.92
C MET A 1 -8.76 14.87 48.34
N ILE A 2 -8.19 15.82 49.07
CA ILE A 2 -8.22 17.26 48.78
C ILE A 2 -6.79 17.59 48.35
N GLY A 3 -6.59 18.19 47.18
CA GLY A 3 -5.27 18.64 46.74
C GLY A 3 -4.78 19.81 47.59
N GLU A 4 -3.50 20.18 47.48
CA GLU A 4 -2.86 21.22 48.33
C GLU A 4 -3.57 22.59 48.34
N ASP A 5 -4.45 22.87 47.36
CA ASP A 5 -5.23 24.11 47.26
C ASP A 5 -6.70 23.99 47.73
N GLY A 6 -7.10 22.89 48.37
CA GLY A 6 -8.47 22.76 48.88
C GLY A 6 -9.54 22.41 47.83
N ILE A 7 -9.16 22.35 46.55
CA ILE A 7 -10.08 22.05 45.43
C ILE A 7 -10.11 20.53 45.18
N PRO A 8 -11.29 19.91 45.01
CA PRO A 8 -11.40 18.52 44.58
C PRO A 8 -10.80 18.34 43.18
N VAL A 9 -9.75 17.52 43.07
CA VAL A 9 -9.16 17.16 41.78
C VAL A 9 -10.16 16.25 41.04
N PRO A 10 -10.73 16.65 39.89
CA PRO A 10 -11.77 15.87 39.21
C PRO A 10 -11.27 14.53 38.65
N TYR A 11 -9.95 14.35 38.58
CA TYR A 11 -9.29 13.12 38.18
C TYR A 11 -8.18 12.86 39.20
N GLY A 12 -8.23 11.73 39.91
CA GLY A 12 -7.29 11.42 40.99
C GLY A 12 -5.81 11.47 40.57
N GLU A 13 -4.91 11.58 41.54
CA GLU A 13 -3.46 11.81 41.35
C GLU A 13 -2.74 10.79 40.46
N GLY A 14 -3.37 9.67 40.12
CA GLY A 14 -2.87 8.66 39.17
C GLY A 14 -2.94 9.04 37.69
N PHE A 15 -3.57 10.16 37.32
CA PHE A 15 -3.59 10.68 35.93
C PHE A 15 -2.45 11.67 35.62
N SER A 16 -1.51 11.85 36.54
CA SER A 16 -0.34 12.75 36.42
C SER A 16 0.80 12.19 35.55
N ARG A 17 0.50 11.33 34.58
CA ARG A 17 1.42 11.10 33.45
C ARG A 17 0.82 11.78 32.23
N PRO A 18 1.27 12.99 31.85
CA PRO A 18 1.11 13.45 30.49
C PRO A 18 2.03 12.55 29.63
N GLU A 19 1.61 11.31 29.38
CA GLU A 19 2.18 10.57 28.28
C GLU A 19 1.89 11.39 27.03
N ASP A 20 2.97 11.91 26.44
CA ASP A 20 2.93 12.74 25.26
C ASP A 20 2.03 12.06 24.21
N PRO A 21 0.89 12.69 23.84
CA PRO A 21 -0.07 12.07 22.94
C PRO A 21 0.58 11.68 21.61
N VAL A 22 1.57 12.45 21.15
CA VAL A 22 2.35 12.15 19.94
C VAL A 22 3.10 10.83 20.10
N LYS A 23 3.84 10.64 21.19
CA LYS A 23 4.58 9.39 21.47
C LYS A 23 3.65 8.19 21.54
N ARG A 24 2.45 8.36 22.10
CA ARG A 24 1.44 7.29 22.13
C ARG A 24 0.92 6.95 20.73
N ALA A 25 0.63 7.95 19.90
CA ALA A 25 0.24 7.74 18.51
C ALA A 25 1.36 7.07 17.70
N GLU A 26 2.62 7.47 17.89
CA GLU A 26 3.79 6.83 17.25
C GLU A 26 3.93 5.37 17.68
N ALA A 27 3.79 5.07 18.97
CA ALA A 27 3.84 3.70 19.47
C ALA A 27 2.72 2.83 18.86
N GLN A 28 1.51 3.39 18.73
CA GLN A 28 0.38 2.71 18.08
C GLN A 28 0.63 2.49 16.58
N LEU A 29 1.13 3.51 15.89
CA LEU A 29 1.51 3.43 14.49
C LEU A 29 2.56 2.34 14.28
N ASN A 30 3.64 2.35 15.05
CA ASN A 30 4.72 1.38 14.97
C ASN A 30 4.26 -0.05 15.32
N ALA A 31 3.32 -0.21 16.26
CA ALA A 31 2.72 -1.50 16.56
C ALA A 31 1.88 -2.02 15.38
N ALA A 32 0.99 -1.19 14.83
CA ALA A 32 0.15 -1.54 13.70
C ALA A 32 0.97 -1.83 12.44
N GLU A 33 1.99 -1.03 12.17
CA GLU A 33 2.88 -1.15 11.02
C GLU A 33 3.70 -2.45 11.07
N ARG A 34 4.21 -2.83 12.25
CA ARG A 34 4.90 -4.13 12.43
C ARG A 34 3.99 -5.31 12.11
N ILE A 35 2.73 -5.27 12.56
CA ILE A 35 1.75 -6.32 12.27
C ILE A 35 1.46 -6.34 10.78
N ARG A 36 1.19 -5.18 10.17
CA ARG A 36 0.87 -5.03 8.75
C ARG A 36 1.98 -5.54 7.84
N GLN A 37 3.24 -5.15 8.11
CA GLN A 37 4.40 -5.57 7.32
C GLN A 37 4.65 -7.07 7.46
N ARG A 38 4.61 -7.62 8.69
CA ARG A 38 4.83 -9.06 8.91
C ARG A 38 3.73 -9.92 8.28
N SER A 39 2.46 -9.60 8.56
CA SER A 39 1.31 -10.32 8.01
C SER A 39 1.22 -10.15 6.49
N GLY A 40 1.49 -8.96 5.97
CA GLY A 40 1.58 -8.70 4.54
C GLY A 40 2.71 -9.46 3.86
N ALA A 41 3.90 -9.52 4.47
CA ALA A 41 5.03 -10.32 3.99
C ALA A 41 4.69 -11.82 3.93
N MET A 42 3.96 -12.34 4.92
CA MET A 42 3.48 -13.72 4.89
C MET A 42 2.37 -13.93 3.86
N ALA A 43 1.46 -12.96 3.70
CA ALA A 43 0.40 -13.03 2.70
C ALA A 43 0.96 -13.04 1.27
N ARG A 44 1.95 -12.20 0.96
CA ARG A 44 2.61 -12.14 -0.36
C ARG A 44 3.56 -13.29 -0.65
N HIS A 45 3.91 -14.09 0.36
CA HIS A 45 4.85 -15.19 0.17
C HIS A 45 4.34 -16.16 -0.91
N PRO A 46 5.17 -16.63 -1.86
CA PRO A 46 4.71 -17.46 -2.98
C PRO A 46 3.91 -18.70 -2.54
N ALA A 47 4.32 -19.34 -1.45
CA ALA A 47 3.59 -20.48 -0.89
C ALA A 47 2.19 -20.12 -0.36
N SER A 48 2.04 -18.94 0.26
CA SER A 48 0.74 -18.45 0.74
C SER A 48 -0.18 -18.08 -0.43
N GLN A 49 0.38 -17.44 -1.46
CA GLN A 49 -0.33 -17.11 -2.70
C GLN A 49 -0.78 -18.36 -3.45
N LEU A 50 0.10 -19.35 -3.58
CA LEU A 50 -0.23 -20.63 -4.19
C LEU A 50 -1.30 -21.35 -3.37
N GLY A 51 -1.13 -21.41 -2.05
CA GLY A 51 -2.09 -21.98 -1.12
C GLY A 51 -3.47 -21.35 -1.25
N ARG A 52 -3.55 -20.02 -1.34
CA ARG A 52 -4.81 -19.29 -1.51
C ARG A 52 -5.50 -19.60 -2.83
N LYS A 53 -4.75 -19.58 -3.94
CA LYS A 53 -5.28 -19.82 -5.29
C LYS A 53 -5.79 -21.25 -5.45
N TRP A 54 -5.10 -22.22 -4.86
CA TRP A 54 -5.39 -23.64 -5.04
C TRP A 54 -6.13 -24.30 -3.86
N LEU A 55 -6.50 -23.52 -2.84
CA LEU A 55 -7.24 -23.99 -1.66
C LEU A 55 -8.53 -24.73 -2.00
N CYS A 56 -9.15 -24.37 -3.12
CA CYS A 56 -10.39 -24.98 -3.59
C CYS A 56 -10.21 -26.41 -4.09
N MET A 57 -9.05 -26.78 -4.63
CA MET A 57 -8.82 -28.09 -5.26
C MET A 57 -9.02 -29.26 -4.30
N PRO A 58 -8.37 -29.33 -3.12
CA PRO A 58 -8.58 -30.44 -2.19
C PRO A 58 -10.03 -30.50 -1.69
N LEU A 59 -10.67 -29.35 -1.50
CA LEU A 59 -12.08 -29.27 -1.11
C LEU A 59 -12.99 -29.87 -2.19
N VAL A 60 -12.88 -29.38 -3.44
CA VAL A 60 -13.71 -29.82 -4.57
C VAL A 60 -13.45 -31.29 -4.90
N MET A 61 -12.19 -31.70 -5.04
CA MET A 61 -11.85 -33.09 -5.35
C MET A 61 -12.27 -34.03 -4.21
N GLY A 62 -12.04 -33.65 -2.96
CA GLY A 62 -12.48 -34.41 -1.80
C GLY A 62 -14.01 -34.58 -1.77
N SER A 63 -14.77 -33.51 -2.03
CA SER A 63 -16.22 -33.56 -2.11
C SER A 63 -16.74 -34.40 -3.28
N VAL A 64 -16.07 -34.38 -4.44
CA VAL A 64 -16.41 -35.24 -5.57
C VAL A 64 -16.18 -36.72 -5.24
N VAL A 65 -15.07 -37.07 -4.58
CA VAL A 65 -14.78 -38.44 -4.13
C VAL A 65 -15.83 -38.90 -3.12
N ILE A 66 -16.18 -38.04 -2.15
CA ILE A 66 -17.24 -38.32 -1.17
C ILE A 66 -18.55 -38.64 -1.88
N LEU A 67 -18.95 -37.82 -2.87
CA LEU A 67 -20.18 -37.99 -3.62
C LEU A 67 -20.18 -39.25 -4.51
N ALA A 68 -19.04 -39.56 -5.15
CA ALA A 68 -18.92 -40.68 -6.08
C ALA A 68 -18.84 -42.05 -5.40
N ALA A 69 -18.28 -42.11 -4.19
CA ALA A 69 -18.12 -43.36 -3.44
C ALA A 69 -18.54 -43.21 -1.97
N PRO A 70 -19.84 -43.02 -1.64
CA PRO A 70 -20.29 -42.67 -0.29
C PRO A 70 -20.00 -43.73 0.78
N THR A 71 -19.85 -45.00 0.37
CA THR A 71 -19.59 -46.14 1.27
C THR A 71 -18.10 -46.45 1.45
N ALA A 72 -17.21 -45.76 0.74
CA ALA A 72 -15.79 -45.95 0.91
C ALA A 72 -15.33 -45.36 2.26
N ASN A 73 -14.38 -46.02 2.93
CA ASN A 73 -13.86 -45.60 4.24
C ASN A 73 -13.18 -44.21 4.20
N ILE A 74 -12.82 -43.76 2.99
CA ILE A 74 -12.17 -42.47 2.70
C ILE A 74 -13.19 -41.33 2.60
N SER A 75 -14.49 -41.63 2.49
CA SER A 75 -15.57 -40.69 2.14
C SER A 75 -16.23 -40.06 3.36
N SER A 76 -15.44 -39.46 4.25
CA SER A 76 -15.97 -38.77 5.44
C SER A 76 -15.89 -37.23 5.29
N PRO A 77 -17.03 -36.51 5.31
CA PRO A 77 -17.05 -35.05 5.25
C PRO A 77 -16.25 -34.40 6.40
N LEU A 78 -16.25 -35.03 7.57
CA LEU A 78 -15.55 -34.55 8.75
C LEU A 78 -14.02 -34.67 8.62
N ALA A 79 -13.50 -35.74 7.99
CA ALA A 79 -12.05 -35.83 7.73
C ALA A 79 -11.60 -34.82 6.69
N LEU A 80 -12.41 -34.60 5.63
CA LEU A 80 -12.13 -33.55 4.65
C LEU A 80 -12.05 -32.18 5.34
N LEU A 81 -13.00 -31.88 6.23
CA LEU A 81 -13.00 -30.65 7.02
C LEU A 81 -11.74 -30.55 7.91
N ALA A 82 -11.39 -31.63 8.61
CA ALA A 82 -10.24 -31.65 9.52
C ALA A 82 -8.90 -31.40 8.81
N ILE A 83 -8.77 -31.85 7.55
CA ILE A 83 -7.57 -31.63 6.73
C ILE A 83 -7.58 -30.24 6.09
N TRP A 84 -8.72 -29.82 5.53
CA TRP A 84 -8.82 -28.59 4.75
C TRP A 84 -8.91 -27.32 5.62
N ALA A 85 -9.61 -27.37 6.76
CA ALA A 85 -9.88 -26.18 7.58
C ALA A 85 -8.61 -25.55 8.18
N PRO A 86 -7.64 -26.30 8.75
CA PRO A 86 -6.42 -25.69 9.30
C PRO A 86 -5.62 -24.93 8.24
N PHE A 87 -5.49 -25.50 7.05
CA PHE A 87 -4.78 -24.87 5.94
C PHE A 87 -5.52 -23.63 5.44
N SER A 88 -6.85 -23.70 5.35
CA SER A 88 -7.71 -22.57 4.99
C SER A 88 -7.57 -21.39 5.96
N LEU A 89 -7.61 -21.68 7.27
CA LEU A 89 -7.47 -20.69 8.33
C LEU A 89 -6.09 -20.03 8.31
N LEU A 90 -5.03 -20.80 8.11
CA LEU A 90 -3.67 -20.28 8.02
C LEU A 90 -3.57 -19.27 6.86
N VAL A 91 -3.98 -19.66 5.66
CA VAL A 91 -3.84 -18.82 4.46
C VAL A 91 -4.69 -17.55 4.55
N ILE A 92 -5.93 -17.63 5.05
CA ILE A 92 -6.78 -16.44 5.16
C ILE A 92 -6.32 -15.49 6.28
N SER A 93 -5.78 -16.03 7.39
CA SER A 93 -5.42 -15.23 8.57
C SER A 93 -4.38 -14.15 8.26
N PHE A 94 -3.39 -14.44 7.41
CA PHE A 94 -2.37 -13.45 7.05
C PHE A 94 -2.97 -12.26 6.29
N ALA A 95 -3.87 -12.54 5.33
CA ALA A 95 -4.50 -11.51 4.53
C ALA A 95 -5.49 -10.65 5.35
N THR A 96 -6.28 -11.27 6.22
CA THR A 96 -7.24 -10.56 7.08
C THR A 96 -6.51 -9.70 8.11
N LEU A 97 -5.46 -10.23 8.75
CA LEU A 97 -4.63 -9.46 9.69
C LEU A 97 -3.95 -8.28 9.02
N ALA A 98 -3.42 -8.45 7.80
CA ALA A 98 -2.80 -7.36 7.05
C ALA A 98 -3.81 -6.26 6.69
N GLY A 99 -5.03 -6.63 6.27
CA GLY A 99 -6.11 -5.69 5.98
C GLY A 99 -6.56 -4.90 7.21
N GLU A 100 -6.78 -5.57 8.34
CA GLU A 100 -7.15 -4.91 9.60
C GLU A 100 -6.03 -4.03 10.16
N ALA A 101 -4.78 -4.48 10.09
CA ALA A 101 -3.63 -3.69 10.49
C ALA A 101 -3.46 -2.43 9.61
N THR A 102 -3.80 -2.51 8.32
CA THR A 102 -3.80 -1.34 7.42
C THR A 102 -4.83 -0.30 7.86
N GLN A 103 -6.02 -0.72 8.28
CA GLN A 103 -7.03 0.18 8.84
C GLN A 103 -6.59 0.81 10.17
N GLN A 104 -5.86 0.06 11.00
CA GLN A 104 -5.26 0.60 12.23
C GLN A 104 -4.16 1.62 11.93
N VAL A 105 -3.32 1.36 10.92
CA VAL A 105 -2.30 2.32 10.45
C VAL A 105 -2.94 3.61 9.95
N LEU A 106 -4.02 3.55 9.15
CA LEU A 106 -4.73 4.75 8.71
C LEU A 106 -5.24 5.57 9.91
N LYS A 107 -5.90 4.93 10.87
CA LYS A 107 -6.39 5.60 12.08
C LYS A 107 -5.27 6.22 12.91
N ALA A 108 -4.17 5.48 13.07
CA ALA A 108 -3.00 5.96 13.82
C ALA A 108 -2.33 7.14 13.12
N ARG A 109 -2.21 7.14 11.78
CA ARG A 109 -1.68 8.27 11.00
C ARG A 109 -2.58 9.50 11.12
N ILE A 110 -3.90 9.35 11.01
CA ILE A 110 -4.86 10.45 11.23
C ILE A 110 -4.68 11.08 12.61
N GLN A 111 -4.57 10.26 13.67
CA GLN A 111 -4.37 10.76 15.03
C GLN A 111 -3.00 11.43 15.21
N LEU A 112 -1.95 10.80 14.69
CA LEU A 112 -0.59 11.32 14.76
C LEU A 112 -0.50 12.72 14.14
N ARG A 113 -1.03 12.89 12.92
CA ARG A 113 -1.07 14.18 12.23
C ARG A 113 -1.94 15.20 12.97
N ALA A 114 -3.09 14.80 13.51
CA ALA A 114 -3.96 15.69 14.28
C ALA A 114 -3.27 16.22 15.56
N TRP A 115 -2.35 15.46 16.15
CA TRP A 115 -1.59 15.88 17.34
C TRP A 115 -0.26 16.57 17.03
N GLY A 116 0.02 16.83 15.76
CA GLY A 116 1.27 17.50 15.36
C GLY A 116 2.46 16.58 15.17
N GLY A 117 2.25 15.26 15.16
CA GLY A 117 3.26 14.29 14.76
C GLY A 117 3.49 14.36 13.25
N GLY A 118 4.53 15.09 12.83
CA GLY A 118 4.87 15.32 11.43
C GLY A 118 5.90 16.44 11.26
N PRO A 119 6.27 16.77 10.02
CA PRO A 119 7.23 17.83 9.73
C PRO A 119 6.80 19.16 10.37
N GLY A 120 7.70 19.76 11.15
CA GLY A 120 7.47 21.06 11.78
C GLY A 120 6.54 21.06 13.00
N GLY A 121 6.12 19.90 13.51
CA GLY A 121 5.31 19.81 14.74
C GLY A 121 3.88 20.37 14.62
N GLN A 122 3.41 20.61 13.39
CA GLN A 122 2.11 21.24 13.15
C GLN A 122 1.00 20.21 13.06
N SER A 123 -0.14 20.52 13.69
CA SER A 123 -1.36 19.72 13.56
C SER A 123 -1.92 19.82 12.14
N HIS A 124 -2.20 18.67 11.54
CA HIS A 124 -2.83 18.56 10.23
C HIS A 124 -4.10 17.72 10.34
N ASP A 125 -5.23 18.25 9.89
CA ASP A 125 -6.45 17.48 9.77
C ASP A 125 -6.45 16.68 8.45
N LEU A 126 -5.97 15.44 8.53
CA LEU A 126 -5.99 14.52 7.38
C LEU A 126 -7.41 14.27 6.86
N LYS A 127 -8.44 14.29 7.73
CA LYS A 127 -9.83 14.01 7.31
C LYS A 127 -10.40 15.08 6.39
N ALA A 128 -9.88 16.31 6.49
CA ALA A 128 -10.25 17.41 5.61
C ALA A 128 -9.50 17.38 4.27
N GLN A 129 -8.49 16.52 4.10
CA GLN A 129 -7.72 16.46 2.86
C GLN A 129 -8.47 15.67 1.78
N PRO A 130 -8.46 16.17 0.52
CA PRO A 130 -9.14 15.50 -0.58
C PRO A 130 -8.48 14.15 -0.87
N GLY A 131 -9.29 13.12 -1.12
CA GLY A 131 -8.82 11.78 -1.51
C GLY A 131 -8.57 10.81 -0.34
N LEU A 132 -8.68 11.26 0.92
CA LEU A 132 -8.62 10.34 2.07
C LEU A 132 -9.82 9.37 2.09
N ASP A 133 -10.97 9.82 1.62
CA ASP A 133 -12.17 9.03 1.41
C ASP A 133 -11.91 7.86 0.44
N LEU A 134 -11.16 8.10 -0.63
CA LEU A 134 -10.77 7.05 -1.58
C LEU A 134 -9.81 6.05 -0.95
N VAL A 135 -8.83 6.50 -0.17
CA VAL A 135 -7.94 5.61 0.58
C VAL A 135 -8.73 4.73 1.54
N GLN A 136 -9.68 5.32 2.27
CA GLN A 136 -10.53 4.58 3.19
C GLN A 136 -11.42 3.56 2.47
N GLU A 137 -11.95 3.91 1.30
CA GLU A 137 -12.73 2.99 0.48
C GLU A 137 -11.86 1.85 -0.07
N GLY A 138 -10.63 2.13 -0.51
CA GLY A 138 -9.68 1.10 -0.94
C GLY A 138 -9.33 0.10 0.17
N ILE A 139 -9.12 0.58 1.40
CA ILE A 139 -8.88 -0.28 2.57
C ILE A 139 -10.14 -1.08 2.94
N ASN A 140 -11.31 -0.44 2.94
CA ASN A 140 -12.58 -1.14 3.18
C ASN A 140 -12.83 -2.22 2.14
N GLU A 141 -12.51 -1.95 0.88
CA GLU A 141 -12.64 -2.89 -0.21
C GLU A 141 -11.72 -4.11 -0.04
N LEU A 142 -10.46 -3.91 0.36
CA LEU A 142 -9.56 -5.00 0.73
C LEU A 142 -10.13 -5.87 1.86
N ARG A 143 -10.73 -5.23 2.88
CA ARG A 143 -11.38 -5.94 4.00
C ARG A 143 -12.61 -6.71 3.53
N ARG A 144 -13.46 -6.14 2.67
CA ARG A 144 -14.62 -6.82 2.07
C ARG A 144 -14.21 -8.04 1.27
N VAL A 145 -13.16 -7.92 0.46
CA VAL A 145 -12.58 -9.02 -0.32
C VAL A 145 -12.12 -10.16 0.58
N ASN A 146 -11.42 -9.86 1.67
CA ASN A 146 -10.96 -10.88 2.61
C ASN A 146 -12.11 -11.47 3.44
N ALA A 147 -13.09 -10.66 3.83
CA ALA A 147 -14.30 -11.13 4.50
C ALA A 147 -15.11 -12.08 3.60
N ALA A 148 -15.28 -11.77 2.31
CA ALA A 148 -15.95 -12.64 1.35
C ALA A 148 -15.26 -14.00 1.22
N GLN A 149 -13.91 -14.02 1.13
CA GLN A 149 -13.15 -15.27 1.16
C GLN A 149 -13.41 -16.07 2.45
N GLY A 150 -13.47 -15.38 3.60
CA GLY A 150 -13.74 -16.01 4.89
C GLY A 150 -15.16 -16.56 5.01
N MET A 151 -16.15 -15.84 4.46
CA MET A 151 -17.53 -16.29 4.40
C MET A 151 -17.67 -17.54 3.54
N LEU A 152 -16.99 -17.61 2.39
CA LEU A 152 -17.00 -18.80 1.52
C LEU A 152 -16.35 -20.01 2.23
N ILE A 153 -15.22 -19.80 2.92
CA ILE A 153 -14.59 -20.85 3.73
C ILE A 153 -15.52 -21.30 4.87
N GLY A 154 -16.12 -20.37 5.59
CA GLY A 154 -17.06 -20.67 6.68
C GLY A 154 -18.32 -21.40 6.19
N ALA A 155 -18.86 -21.01 5.04
CA ALA A 155 -20.01 -21.67 4.43
C ALA A 155 -19.68 -23.12 4.02
N ALA A 156 -18.54 -23.34 3.36
CA ALA A 156 -18.08 -24.68 3.01
C ALA A 156 -17.86 -25.56 4.25
N ALA A 157 -17.27 -25.00 5.32
CA ALA A 157 -17.07 -25.69 6.58
C ALA A 157 -18.41 -26.09 7.23
N LEU A 158 -19.38 -25.17 7.28
CA LEU A 158 -20.71 -25.43 7.84
C LEU A 158 -21.48 -26.48 7.03
N LEU A 159 -21.36 -26.45 5.71
CA LEU A 159 -21.95 -27.46 4.83
C LEU A 159 -21.32 -28.85 5.04
N LEU A 160 -20.01 -28.94 5.23
CA LEU A 160 -19.34 -30.20 5.57
C LEU A 160 -19.75 -30.74 6.94
N LEU A 161 -19.90 -29.87 7.94
CA LEU A 161 -20.43 -30.25 9.25
C LEU A 161 -21.88 -30.75 9.14
N THR A 162 -22.70 -30.06 8.36
CA THR A 162 -24.09 -30.45 8.11
C THR A 162 -24.16 -31.80 7.39
N ALA A 163 -23.33 -32.01 6.36
CA ALA A 163 -23.23 -33.29 5.67
C ALA A 163 -22.75 -34.42 6.60
N SER A 164 -21.94 -34.13 7.62
CA SER A 164 -21.54 -35.13 8.62
C SER A 164 -22.65 -35.51 9.60
N ALA A 165 -23.67 -34.67 9.77
CA ALA A 165 -24.78 -34.89 10.70
C ALA A 165 -26.00 -35.56 10.04
N ILE A 166 -26.06 -35.61 8.70
CA ILE A 166 -27.16 -36.17 7.93
C ILE A 166 -26.81 -37.59 7.48
N THR A 167 -27.82 -38.44 7.30
CA THR A 167 -27.67 -39.78 6.75
C THR A 167 -27.02 -39.78 5.36
N THR A 168 -25.91 -40.49 5.24
CA THR A 168 -25.14 -40.65 4.00
C THR A 168 -26.02 -41.17 2.86
N GLY A 169 -25.89 -40.57 1.67
CA GLY A 169 -26.65 -40.95 0.48
C GLY A 169 -28.09 -40.44 0.42
N SER A 170 -28.59 -39.76 1.46
CA SER A 170 -29.88 -39.06 1.40
C SER A 170 -29.83 -37.87 0.43
N VAL A 171 -31.01 -37.40 -0.01
CA VAL A 171 -31.12 -36.21 -0.88
C VAL A 171 -30.49 -34.98 -0.21
N GLY A 172 -30.72 -34.78 1.08
CA GLY A 172 -30.14 -33.68 1.84
C GLY A 172 -28.61 -33.75 1.93
N TRP A 173 -28.07 -34.96 2.13
CA TRP A 173 -26.63 -35.18 2.13
C TRP A 173 -26.00 -34.90 0.75
N ASN A 174 -26.59 -35.40 -0.33
CA ASN A 174 -26.12 -35.16 -1.70
C ASN A 174 -26.13 -33.66 -2.03
N LEU A 175 -27.21 -32.95 -1.66
CA LEU A 175 -27.31 -31.50 -1.84
C LEU A 175 -26.26 -30.74 -1.03
N ALA A 176 -26.01 -31.12 0.22
CA ALA A 176 -24.99 -30.49 1.05
C ALA A 176 -23.60 -30.63 0.42
N ILE A 177 -23.22 -31.84 -0.01
CA ILE A 177 -21.92 -32.08 -0.67
C ILE A 177 -21.82 -31.35 -2.01
N LEU A 178 -22.91 -31.31 -2.80
CA LEU A 178 -22.94 -30.54 -4.06
C LEU A 178 -22.73 -29.04 -3.79
N LEU A 179 -23.34 -28.48 -2.75
CA LEU A 179 -23.13 -27.09 -2.35
C LEU A 179 -21.71 -26.84 -1.85
N VAL A 180 -21.05 -27.82 -1.22
CA VAL A 180 -19.60 -27.72 -0.90
C VAL A 180 -18.79 -27.60 -2.18
N ILE A 181 -19.10 -28.37 -3.22
CA ILE A 181 -18.41 -28.27 -4.52
C ILE A 181 -18.60 -26.87 -5.12
N VAL A 182 -19.83 -26.37 -5.17
CA VAL A 182 -20.14 -25.04 -5.72
C VAL A 182 -19.44 -23.93 -4.93
N THR A 183 -19.51 -23.97 -3.60
CA THR A 183 -18.82 -22.99 -2.75
C THR A 183 -17.30 -23.09 -2.86
N GLY A 184 -16.74 -24.29 -3.02
CA GLY A 184 -15.31 -24.49 -3.28
C GLY A 184 -14.86 -23.88 -4.60
N VAL A 185 -15.62 -24.07 -5.68
CA VAL A 185 -15.33 -23.42 -6.97
C VAL A 185 -15.42 -21.89 -6.86
N ALA A 186 -16.47 -21.37 -6.21
CA ALA A 186 -16.62 -19.94 -5.98
C ALA A 186 -15.46 -19.36 -5.16
N GLN A 187 -15.00 -20.10 -4.14
CA GLN A 187 -13.83 -19.76 -3.32
C GLN A 187 -12.54 -19.74 -4.13
N GLY A 188 -12.36 -20.68 -5.07
CA GLY A 188 -11.21 -20.69 -5.98
C GLY A 188 -11.22 -19.51 -6.95
N TRP A 189 -12.38 -19.23 -7.54
CA TRP A 189 -12.57 -18.10 -8.44
C TRP A 189 -12.29 -16.76 -7.74
N HIS A 190 -12.89 -16.54 -6.57
CA HIS A 190 -12.68 -15.34 -5.77
C HIS A 190 -11.21 -15.15 -5.40
N ALA A 191 -10.53 -16.22 -5.00
CA ALA A 191 -9.10 -16.19 -4.69
C ALA A 191 -8.22 -15.81 -5.88
N GLN A 192 -8.58 -16.24 -7.10
CA GLN A 192 -7.83 -15.88 -8.32
C GLN A 192 -8.05 -14.42 -8.71
N VAL A 193 -9.30 -13.95 -8.76
CA VAL A 193 -9.63 -12.56 -9.12
C VAL A 193 -9.04 -11.56 -8.15
N THR A 194 -8.88 -11.94 -6.88
CA THR A 194 -8.40 -11.03 -5.82
C THR A 194 -6.92 -11.18 -5.49
N ALA A 195 -6.17 -11.98 -6.26
CA ALA A 195 -4.78 -12.28 -5.99
C ALA A 195 -3.87 -11.03 -6.02
N ASP A 196 -4.08 -10.13 -6.98
CA ASP A 196 -3.23 -8.95 -7.14
C ASP A 196 -3.32 -8.00 -5.94
N LYS A 197 -4.53 -7.88 -5.34
CA LYS A 197 -4.73 -7.13 -4.10
C LYS A 197 -3.92 -7.71 -2.93
N MET A 198 -3.62 -9.02 -2.96
CA MET A 198 -2.83 -9.67 -1.91
C MET A 198 -1.33 -9.44 -2.08
N LEU A 199 -0.84 -9.31 -3.31
CA LEU A 199 0.57 -9.03 -3.60
C LEU A 199 1.01 -7.64 -3.12
N GLN A 200 0.05 -6.73 -3.06
CA GLN A 200 0.20 -5.36 -2.59
C GLN A 200 0.27 -5.26 -1.05
N LEU A 201 0.00 -6.34 -0.30
CA LEU A 201 0.03 -6.32 1.16
C LEU A 201 1.46 -6.21 1.69
N GLY A 202 1.61 -5.46 2.80
CA GLY A 202 2.90 -5.27 3.47
C GLY A 202 3.83 -4.27 2.79
N ASP A 203 3.34 -3.53 1.81
CA ASP A 203 4.10 -2.48 1.15
C ASP A 203 4.48 -1.33 2.09
N PRO A 204 5.71 -0.78 2.05
CA PRO A 204 6.11 0.38 2.85
C PRO A 204 5.17 1.60 2.76
N TYR A 205 4.45 1.79 1.66
CA TYR A 205 3.47 2.86 1.46
C TYR A 205 2.04 2.30 1.42
N PRO A 206 1.43 2.01 2.60
CA PRO A 206 0.13 1.35 2.66
C PRO A 206 -1.01 2.17 2.06
N LEU A 207 -0.96 3.49 2.22
CA LEU A 207 -2.04 4.39 1.80
C LEU A 207 -1.98 4.67 0.30
N LEU A 208 -0.77 4.80 -0.24
CA LEU A 208 -0.51 5.03 -1.67
C LEU A 208 -1.13 3.96 -2.57
N ILE A 209 -1.07 2.69 -2.17
CA ILE A 209 -1.64 1.58 -2.95
C ILE A 209 -3.18 1.67 -3.01
N SER A 210 -3.79 2.13 -1.92
CA SER A 210 -5.25 2.26 -1.84
C SER A 210 -5.75 3.57 -2.44
N PHE A 211 -4.82 4.48 -2.81
CA PHE A 211 -5.14 5.77 -3.38
C PHE A 211 -5.38 5.64 -4.88
N VAL A 212 -6.51 6.19 -5.33
CA VAL A 212 -6.80 6.40 -6.75
C VAL A 212 -6.68 7.90 -7.01
N PRO A 213 -5.78 8.34 -7.90
CA PRO A 213 -5.60 9.77 -8.20
C PRO A 213 -6.92 10.43 -8.61
N THR A 214 -7.28 11.53 -7.95
CA THR A 214 -8.53 12.28 -8.21
C THR A 214 -8.43 13.22 -9.40
N HIS A 215 -7.23 13.56 -9.84
CA HIS A 215 -7.02 14.49 -10.96
C HIS A 215 -6.92 13.76 -12.29
N HIS A 216 -7.80 14.13 -13.21
CA HIS A 216 -7.69 13.77 -14.61
C HIS A 216 -6.46 14.42 -15.25
N SER A 217 -5.85 13.71 -16.20
CA SER A 217 -4.53 13.98 -16.79
C SER A 217 -4.40 15.25 -17.64
N THR A 218 -5.39 16.12 -17.65
CA THR A 218 -5.47 17.29 -18.52
C THR A 218 -5.03 18.61 -17.86
N GLN A 219 -4.65 18.60 -16.59
CA GLN A 219 -4.24 19.79 -15.82
C GLN A 219 -2.77 19.78 -15.37
N PHE A 220 -1.90 19.02 -16.04
CA PHE A 220 -0.47 19.08 -15.72
C PHE A 220 0.15 20.34 -16.31
N ASP A 221 0.64 21.22 -15.43
CA ASP A 221 1.48 22.38 -15.78
C ASP A 221 2.90 21.99 -16.25
N GLY A 222 3.09 20.73 -16.67
CA GLY A 222 4.27 20.24 -17.36
C GLY A 222 5.47 19.85 -16.49
N THR A 223 5.32 19.70 -15.17
CA THR A 223 6.44 19.34 -14.28
C THR A 223 6.35 17.94 -13.67
N LEU A 224 7.50 17.32 -13.45
CA LEU A 224 7.61 16.01 -12.79
C LEU A 224 7.17 16.10 -11.34
N SER A 225 7.44 17.22 -10.66
CA SER A 225 6.94 17.43 -9.29
C SER A 225 5.41 17.48 -9.21
N ASP A 226 4.74 18.13 -10.16
CA ASP A 226 3.27 18.22 -10.15
C ASP A 226 2.66 16.85 -10.50
N LEU A 227 3.31 16.10 -11.39
CA LEU A 227 2.94 14.72 -11.69
C LEU A 227 3.03 13.83 -10.44
N VAL A 228 4.14 13.89 -9.71
CA VAL A 228 4.31 13.11 -8.46
C VAL A 228 3.25 13.53 -7.45
N LEU A 229 3.10 14.83 -7.19
CA LEU A 229 2.16 15.37 -6.21
C LEU A 229 0.71 14.89 -6.45
N ALA A 230 0.29 14.81 -7.72
CA ALA A 230 -1.06 14.36 -8.08
C ALA A 230 -1.34 12.88 -7.77
N HIS A 231 -0.29 12.07 -7.60
CA HIS A 231 -0.40 10.63 -7.33
C HIS A 231 -0.06 10.26 -5.89
N LEU A 232 0.25 11.23 -5.02
CA LEU A 232 0.51 10.98 -3.61
C LEU A 232 -0.80 10.88 -2.82
N ASP A 233 -0.83 9.95 -1.87
CA ASP A 233 -1.90 9.93 -0.88
C ASP A 233 -1.81 11.15 0.05
N PRO A 234 -2.92 11.56 0.70
CA PRO A 234 -2.98 12.79 1.49
C PRO A 234 -1.90 12.87 2.58
N ASP A 235 -1.55 11.74 3.21
CA ASP A 235 -0.53 11.72 4.25
C ASP A 235 0.88 11.98 3.68
N LEU A 236 1.22 11.37 2.54
CA LEU A 236 2.50 11.63 1.87
C LEU A 236 2.59 13.04 1.28
N VAL A 237 1.47 13.69 0.92
CA VAL A 237 1.48 15.08 0.46
C VAL A 237 2.07 16.04 1.51
N ILE A 238 1.81 15.79 2.80
CA ILE A 238 2.36 16.60 3.90
C ILE A 238 3.90 16.50 3.91
N ASP A 239 4.41 15.26 3.90
CA ASP A 239 5.84 14.99 3.95
C ASP A 239 6.55 15.45 2.67
N TRP A 240 5.92 15.29 1.51
CA TRP A 240 6.42 15.76 0.22
C TRP A 240 6.57 17.28 0.18
N LYS A 241 5.56 18.03 0.65
CA LYS A 241 5.63 19.50 0.70
C LYS A 241 6.72 19.98 1.65
N ALA A 242 6.86 19.35 2.81
CA ALA A 242 7.93 19.65 3.74
C ALA A 242 9.31 19.37 3.14
N TRP A 243 9.48 18.20 2.50
CA TRP A 243 10.70 17.82 1.80
C TRP A 243 11.04 18.80 0.67
N CYS A 244 10.07 19.19 -0.15
CA CYS A 244 10.26 20.19 -1.20
C CYS A 244 10.69 21.55 -0.63
N ASN A 245 10.12 21.97 0.50
CA ASN A 245 10.49 23.23 1.14
C ASN A 245 11.94 23.21 1.65
N GLU A 246 12.39 22.09 2.24
CA GLU A 246 13.78 21.92 2.67
C GLU A 246 14.74 21.84 1.49
N LEU A 247 14.36 21.15 0.41
CA LEU A 247 15.12 21.10 -0.84
C LEU A 247 15.35 22.51 -1.43
N VAL A 248 14.31 23.34 -1.43
CA VAL A 248 14.37 24.72 -1.93
C VAL A 248 15.24 25.61 -1.06
N LYS A 249 15.15 25.50 0.28
CA LYS A 249 16.00 26.27 1.20
C LYS A 249 17.48 25.93 1.04
N ALA A 250 17.78 24.69 0.69
CA ALA A 250 19.13 24.18 0.55
C ALA A 250 19.68 24.31 -0.88
N ALA A 251 18.88 24.81 -1.82
CA ALA A 251 19.28 24.97 -3.21
C ALA A 251 20.39 26.01 -3.37
N LEU A 252 21.45 25.64 -4.08
CA LEU A 252 22.55 26.55 -4.43
C LEU A 252 22.27 27.30 -5.75
N ASP A 253 21.34 26.83 -6.59
CA ASP A 253 21.07 27.38 -7.92
C ASP A 253 20.21 28.67 -7.86
N PRO A 254 20.71 29.83 -8.34
CA PRO A 254 19.96 31.09 -8.36
C PRO A 254 18.81 31.10 -9.37
N ARG A 255 18.71 30.12 -10.28
CA ARG A 255 17.68 30.04 -11.33
C ARG A 255 16.27 29.72 -10.80
N GLY A 256 16.14 29.41 -9.52
CA GLY A 256 14.87 29.39 -8.80
C GLY A 256 14.44 28.01 -8.30
N PRO A 257 13.55 27.99 -7.29
CA PRO A 257 13.20 26.80 -6.50
C PRO A 257 12.56 25.68 -7.32
N ARG A 258 11.77 26.05 -8.33
CA ARG A 258 11.09 25.10 -9.22
C ARG A 258 12.10 24.28 -10.02
N LEU A 259 13.11 24.93 -10.61
CA LEU A 259 14.09 24.24 -11.47
C LEU A 259 14.95 23.26 -10.68
N VAL A 260 15.35 23.63 -9.45
CA VAL A 260 16.14 22.76 -8.57
C VAL A 260 15.37 21.49 -8.26
N ARG A 261 14.10 21.62 -7.88
CA ARG A 261 13.24 20.47 -7.61
C ARG A 261 13.10 19.57 -8.82
N GLU A 262 12.79 20.12 -9.99
CA GLU A 262 12.66 19.33 -11.22
C GLU A 262 13.95 18.61 -11.59
N ARG A 263 15.10 19.29 -11.50
CA ARG A 263 16.41 18.69 -11.78
C ARG A 263 16.76 17.57 -10.82
N THR A 264 16.50 17.75 -9.51
CA THR A 264 16.71 16.70 -8.51
C THR A 264 15.86 15.47 -8.83
N LEU A 265 14.57 15.65 -9.11
CA LEU A 265 13.68 14.53 -9.46
C LEU A 265 14.11 13.85 -10.76
N LEU A 266 14.58 14.62 -11.75
CA LEU A 266 15.08 14.10 -13.01
C LEU A 266 16.33 13.24 -12.84
N VAL A 267 17.31 13.71 -12.06
CA VAL A 267 18.53 12.95 -11.75
C VAL A 267 18.18 11.65 -11.02
N LEU A 268 17.26 11.71 -10.06
CA LEU A 268 16.79 10.52 -9.35
C LEU A 268 16.08 9.52 -10.27
N ALA A 269 15.25 10.00 -11.20
CA ALA A 269 14.58 9.17 -12.19
C ALA A 269 15.59 8.48 -13.14
N LEU A 270 16.53 9.25 -13.70
CA LEU A 270 17.57 8.75 -14.59
C LEU A 270 18.48 7.72 -13.91
N HIS A 271 18.82 7.95 -12.65
CA HIS A 271 19.56 6.99 -11.85
C HIS A 271 18.78 5.69 -11.67
N HIS A 272 17.49 5.77 -11.36
CA HIS A 272 16.65 4.57 -11.20
C HIS A 272 16.55 3.74 -12.49
N ASP A 273 16.46 4.41 -13.64
CA ASP A 273 16.37 3.76 -14.96
C ASP A 273 17.73 3.26 -15.48
N GLY A 274 18.82 3.46 -14.72
CA GLY A 274 20.17 2.99 -15.06
C GLY A 274 20.92 3.85 -16.08
N HIS A 275 20.43 5.07 -16.36
CA HIS A 275 21.11 6.02 -17.24
C HIS A 275 22.26 6.77 -16.55
N PHE A 276 22.22 6.88 -15.21
CA PHE A 276 23.34 7.34 -14.39
C PHE A 276 23.77 6.24 -13.43
N ASP A 277 25.08 6.09 -13.24
CA ASP A 277 25.63 5.33 -12.13
C ASP A 277 25.56 6.15 -10.83
N ASP A 278 25.69 5.47 -9.69
CA ASP A 278 25.63 6.09 -8.36
C ASP A 278 26.61 7.28 -8.25
N ALA A 279 27.80 7.16 -8.83
CA ALA A 279 28.84 8.20 -8.81
C ALA A 279 28.43 9.45 -9.59
N SER A 280 27.91 9.30 -10.81
CA SER A 280 27.48 10.43 -11.65
C SER A 280 26.22 11.09 -11.08
N ALA A 281 25.26 10.31 -10.60
CA ALA A 281 24.07 10.85 -9.96
C ALA A 281 24.44 11.65 -8.70
N MET A 282 25.35 11.14 -7.87
CA MET A 282 25.84 11.83 -6.69
C MET A 282 26.58 13.11 -7.05
N ALA A 283 27.44 13.10 -8.08
CA ALA A 283 28.13 14.30 -8.55
C ALA A 283 27.15 15.40 -9.01
N HIS A 284 26.10 15.02 -9.74
CA HIS A 284 25.06 15.97 -10.17
C HIS A 284 24.22 16.52 -9.01
N LEU A 285 23.92 15.70 -8.00
CA LEU A 285 23.19 16.13 -6.81
C LEU A 285 24.05 17.02 -5.91
N ASP A 286 25.33 16.69 -5.77
CA ASP A 286 26.31 17.48 -4.99
C ASP A 286 26.52 18.87 -5.59
N ASP A 287 26.59 18.99 -6.92
CA ASP A 287 26.67 20.27 -7.62
C ASP A 287 25.39 21.12 -7.43
N LEU A 288 24.22 20.47 -7.41
CA LEU A 288 22.92 21.15 -7.33
C LEU A 288 22.53 21.59 -5.91
N LEU A 289 22.80 20.76 -4.91
CA LEU A 289 22.29 20.90 -3.54
C LEU A 289 23.40 21.07 -2.49
N GLY A 290 24.64 20.75 -2.85
CA GLY A 290 25.76 20.64 -1.92
C GLY A 290 25.75 19.32 -1.14
N ARG A 291 26.95 18.75 -0.96
CA ARG A 291 27.17 17.50 -0.22
C ARG A 291 26.44 17.37 1.13
N PRO A 292 26.50 18.35 2.05
CA PRO A 292 25.85 18.21 3.36
C PRO A 292 24.32 18.12 3.25
N THR A 293 23.73 18.73 2.22
CA THR A 293 22.29 18.64 1.96
C THR A 293 21.93 17.27 1.43
N VAL A 294 22.71 16.73 0.49
CA VAL A 294 22.48 15.39 -0.07
C VAL A 294 22.55 14.33 1.02
N ASP A 295 23.59 14.37 1.86
CA ASP A 295 23.75 13.41 2.96
C ASP A 295 22.57 13.49 3.95
N ARG A 296 22.11 14.69 4.29
CA ARG A 296 21.01 14.91 5.26
C ARG A 296 19.61 14.62 4.69
N LEU A 297 19.33 15.03 3.45
CA LEU A 297 17.98 15.05 2.88
C LEU A 297 17.68 13.85 1.97
N LEU A 298 18.71 13.29 1.31
CA LEU A 298 18.55 12.22 0.34
C LEU A 298 19.07 10.87 0.85
N LEU A 299 20.15 10.86 1.64
CA LEU A 299 20.81 9.62 2.09
C LEU A 299 20.43 9.16 3.50
N ASP A 300 19.60 9.92 4.23
CA ASP A 300 19.06 9.48 5.52
C ASP A 300 18.07 8.33 5.32
N GLU A 301 18.47 7.10 5.65
CA GLU A 301 17.63 5.91 5.53
C GLU A 301 16.44 5.92 6.51
N THR A 302 16.51 6.71 7.58
CA THR A 302 15.43 6.83 8.58
C THR A 302 14.36 7.84 8.17
N ALA A 303 14.67 8.72 7.21
CA ALA A 303 13.72 9.69 6.70
C ALA A 303 12.61 9.03 5.88
N VAL A 304 11.37 9.52 6.05
CA VAL A 304 10.20 9.11 5.24
C VAL A 304 10.45 9.40 3.76
N MET A 305 11.09 10.53 3.47
CA MET A 305 11.49 10.99 2.14
C MET A 305 13.02 10.92 2.02
N ASN A 306 13.52 9.81 1.49
CA ASN A 306 14.90 9.57 1.11
C ASN A 306 14.97 9.34 -0.41
N TRP A 307 16.17 9.24 -0.97
CA TRP A 307 16.34 9.12 -2.41
C TRP A 307 15.65 7.88 -3.01
N ARG A 308 15.68 6.73 -2.30
CA ARG A 308 15.00 5.49 -2.74
C ARG A 308 13.48 5.65 -2.70
N SER A 309 12.95 6.30 -1.67
CA SER A 309 11.50 6.53 -1.59
C SER A 309 11.03 7.52 -2.63
N VAL A 310 11.76 8.61 -2.84
CA VAL A 310 11.45 9.59 -3.89
C VAL A 310 11.51 8.93 -5.28
N GLN A 311 12.53 8.13 -5.58
CA GLN A 311 12.60 7.34 -6.81
C GLN A 311 11.37 6.44 -6.98
N ARG A 312 10.97 5.76 -5.92
CA ARG A 312 9.79 4.90 -5.93
C ARG A 312 8.49 5.68 -6.21
N LEU A 313 8.33 6.87 -5.62
CA LEU A 313 7.17 7.73 -5.85
C LEU A 313 7.13 8.24 -7.29
N ILE A 314 8.28 8.61 -7.85
CA ILE A 314 8.41 8.98 -9.27
C ILE A 314 7.95 7.82 -10.15
N GLN A 315 8.46 6.60 -9.91
CA GLN A 315 8.10 5.43 -10.71
C GLN A 315 6.63 5.06 -10.57
N HIS A 316 6.05 5.21 -9.38
CA HIS A 316 4.61 5.01 -9.17
C HIS A 316 3.77 6.01 -9.99
N ALA A 317 4.16 7.28 -9.99
CA ALA A 317 3.48 8.32 -10.77
C ALA A 317 3.63 8.10 -12.29
N LEU A 318 4.82 7.71 -12.76
CA LEU A 318 5.09 7.40 -14.16
C LEU A 318 4.35 6.15 -14.64
N ALA A 319 4.30 5.09 -13.83
CA ALA A 319 3.57 3.86 -14.14
C ALA A 319 2.05 4.11 -14.27
N SER A 320 1.53 5.06 -13.49
CA SER A 320 0.14 5.48 -13.56
C SER A 320 -0.18 6.31 -14.80
N GLN A 321 0.84 6.85 -15.50
CA GLN A 321 0.71 7.68 -16.69
C GLN A 321 1.69 7.29 -17.81
N PRO A 322 1.40 6.23 -18.58
CA PRO A 322 2.34 5.71 -19.59
C PRO A 322 2.70 6.74 -20.66
N ASN A 323 1.77 7.64 -21.02
CA ASN A 323 2.02 8.68 -22.02
C ASN A 323 3.01 9.75 -21.52
N ALA A 324 2.89 10.17 -20.26
CA ALA A 324 3.82 11.12 -19.65
C ALA A 324 5.20 10.48 -19.48
N ALA A 325 5.26 9.21 -19.08
CA ALA A 325 6.51 8.45 -18.99
C ALA A 325 7.20 8.29 -20.35
N LEU A 326 6.46 8.02 -21.42
CA LEU A 326 6.99 7.97 -22.79
C LEU A 326 7.54 9.32 -23.26
N LEU A 327 6.88 10.42 -22.91
CA LEU A 327 7.38 11.76 -23.24
C LEU A 327 8.64 12.09 -22.46
N LEU A 328 8.66 11.79 -21.15
CA LEU A 328 9.78 12.05 -20.27
C LEU A 328 11.01 11.24 -20.69
N THR A 329 10.86 9.94 -20.97
CA THR A 329 11.93 9.07 -21.47
C THR A 329 12.44 9.49 -22.84
N ARG A 330 11.58 9.99 -23.74
CA ARG A 330 12.01 10.56 -25.03
C ARG A 330 12.80 11.85 -24.86
N LEU A 331 12.29 12.80 -24.08
CA LEU A 331 12.97 14.06 -23.78
C LEU A 331 14.32 13.80 -23.10
N LEU A 332 14.36 12.84 -22.18
CA LEU A 332 15.57 12.43 -21.48
C LEU A 332 16.56 11.70 -22.39
N GLY A 333 16.08 10.80 -23.24
CA GLY A 333 16.90 10.12 -24.24
C GLY A 333 17.55 11.10 -25.22
N ASP A 334 16.82 12.13 -25.64
CA ASP A 334 17.34 13.19 -26.51
C ASP A 334 18.38 14.08 -25.81
N VAL A 335 18.21 14.35 -24.51
CA VAL A 335 19.15 15.13 -23.69
C VAL A 335 20.42 14.34 -23.37
N VAL A 336 20.29 13.06 -22.99
CA VAL A 336 21.42 12.18 -22.63
C VAL A 336 22.17 11.72 -23.89
N GLY A 337 21.47 11.48 -24.99
CA GLY A 337 22.07 11.09 -26.28
C GLY A 337 22.74 12.22 -27.05
N GLY A 338 22.77 13.45 -26.50
CA GLY A 338 23.39 14.61 -27.14
C GLY A 338 22.63 15.13 -28.37
N ASN A 339 21.43 14.62 -28.65
CA ASN A 339 20.58 15.04 -29.77
C ASN A 339 19.73 16.27 -29.44
N VAL A 340 20.30 17.22 -28.69
CA VAL A 340 19.70 18.55 -28.50
C VAL A 340 19.88 19.35 -29.80
N ARG A 341 19.22 18.93 -30.89
CA ARG A 341 18.91 19.85 -31.98
C ARG A 341 17.94 20.87 -31.41
N ARG A 342 18.49 22.05 -31.11
CA ARG A 342 17.78 23.30 -30.81
C ARG A 342 16.34 23.29 -31.33
N THR A 343 15.37 22.97 -30.48
CA THR A 343 13.95 23.29 -30.73
C THR A 343 13.76 24.78 -30.46
N GLY A 344 14.45 25.59 -31.27
CA GLY A 344 14.57 27.02 -31.06
C GLY A 344 15.13 27.68 -32.31
N ARG A 345 14.21 28.00 -33.23
CA ARG A 345 14.36 28.71 -34.52
C ARG A 345 14.72 27.84 -35.73
N ASP A 346 13.67 27.39 -36.43
CA ASP A 346 13.65 27.27 -37.90
C ASP A 346 12.21 27.35 -38.50
N TRP A 347 11.24 27.93 -37.76
CA TRP A 347 9.90 28.19 -38.31
C TRP A 347 9.75 29.61 -38.88
N ARG A 348 10.82 30.41 -38.89
CA ARG A 348 10.88 31.71 -39.58
C ARG A 348 12.01 31.67 -40.60
N GLY A 349 11.65 31.34 -41.83
CA GLY A 349 12.52 31.40 -43.00
C GLY A 349 11.86 30.74 -44.21
N GLY A 350 10.85 31.40 -44.79
CA GLY A 350 10.20 30.91 -46.00
C GLY A 350 8.89 31.60 -46.38
N THR A 351 8.89 32.93 -46.44
CA THR A 351 7.90 33.67 -47.25
C THR A 351 8.65 34.65 -48.14
N ALA A 352 8.38 34.55 -49.44
CA ALA A 352 8.92 35.24 -50.62
C ALA A 352 10.09 34.53 -51.30
#